data_AF-A0A3D5EM27-F1
#
_entry.id   AF-A0A3D5EM27-F1
#
_cell.length_a   1.000
_cell.length_b   1.000
_cell.length_c   1.000
_cell.angle_alpha   90.00
_cell.angle_beta   90.00
_cell.angle_gamma   90.00
#
_symmetry.space_group_name_H-M   'P 1'
#
loop_
_entity.id
_entity.type
_entity.pdbx_description
1 polymer ?
#
loop_
_entity_poly.entity_id
_entity_poly.type
_entity_poly.pdbx_seq_one_letter_code
_entity_poly.pdbx_strand_id
1 'polypeptide(L)' 'MQAGFKITRYKTRKLMVKLNLVVKQRVAYKVTTKHKHSDAVADNLLNQNFNPIAPNQIWAGDVTYRVPGVQH' A
#
# COMPACT_ATOMS: atom_id res chain seq x y z
N MET A 1 23.85 -0.90 24.87
CA MET A 1 22.97 -0.66 26.03
C MET A 1 21.56 -1.13 25.68
N GLN A 2 21.08 -2.23 26.25
CA GLN A 2 19.66 -2.61 26.13
C GLN A 2 19.10 -2.72 27.54
N ALA A 3 18.40 -1.68 27.99
CA ALA A 3 17.61 -1.71 29.21
C ALA A 3 16.30 -2.48 28.93
N GLY A 4 16.41 -3.79 28.76
CA GLY A 4 15.26 -4.67 28.62
C GLY A 4 14.65 -4.92 29.99
N PHE A 5 13.53 -4.26 30.30
CA PHE A 5 12.75 -4.62 31.49
C PHE A 5 12.27 -6.08 31.36
N LYS A 6 12.70 -6.96 32.27
CA LYS A 6 12.17 -8.34 32.38
C LYS A 6 10.71 -8.28 32.87
N ILE A 7 9.78 -8.10 31.94
CA ILE A 7 8.34 -8.09 32.21
C ILE A 7 7.76 -9.41 31.72
N THR A 8 7.07 -10.13 32.60
CA THR A 8 6.34 -11.35 32.24
C THR A 8 5.02 -11.02 31.55
N ARG A 9 4.53 -11.94 30.72
CA ARG A 9 3.22 -11.81 30.02
C ARG A 9 2.08 -11.43 30.98
N TYR A 10 2.12 -11.94 32.21
CA TYR A 10 1.15 -11.64 33.26
C TYR A 10 1.13 -10.15 33.63
N LYS A 11 2.30 -9.55 33.86
CA LYS A 11 2.42 -8.14 34.24
C LYS A 11 1.98 -7.22 33.11
N THR A 12 2.28 -7.55 31.85
CA THR A 12 1.77 -6.83 30.68
C THR A 12 0.25 -6.86 30.62
N ARG A 13 -0.39 -8.04 30.77
CA ARG A 13 -1.86 -8.17 30.77
C ARG A 13 -2.52 -7.34 31.88
N LYS A 14 -1.98 -7.40 33.10
CA LYS A 14 -2.50 -6.61 34.23
C LYS A 14 -2.44 -5.11 33.95
N LEU A 15 -1.35 -4.65 33.33
CA LEU A 15 -1.18 -3.25 32.94
C LEU A 15 -2.17 -2.84 31.85
N MET A 16 -2.37 -3.70 30.84
CA MET A 16 -3.35 -3.45 29.78
C MET A 16 -4.78 -3.33 30.32
N VAL A 17 -5.17 -4.19 31.26
CA VAL A 17 -6.49 -4.10 31.93
C VAL A 17 -6.62 -2.80 32.72
N LYS A 18 -5.59 -2.43 33.51
CA LYS A 18 -5.61 -1.18 34.29
C LYS A 18 -5.74 0.07 33.42
N LEU A 19 -5.15 0.04 32.22
CA LEU A 19 -5.16 1.14 31.27
C LEU A 19 -6.32 1.03 30.26
N ASN A 20 -7.19 0.04 30.41
CA ASN A 20 -8.31 -0.24 29.50
C ASN A 20 -7.88 -0.39 28.02
N LEU A 21 -6.71 -1.01 27.79
CA LEU A 21 -6.12 -1.21 26.47
C LEU A 21 -6.52 -2.56 25.89
N VAL A 22 -6.91 -2.56 24.61
CA VAL A 22 -7.29 -3.76 23.86
C VAL A 22 -6.28 -4.02 22.75
N VAL A 23 -5.74 -5.25 22.67
CA VAL A 23 -4.88 -5.66 21.55
C VAL A 23 -5.75 -5.85 20.31
N LYS A 24 -5.42 -5.17 19.21
CA LYS A 24 -6.01 -5.43 17.89
C LYS A 24 -4.94 -5.95 16.96
N GLN A 25 -5.10 -7.17 16.46
CA GLN A 25 -4.20 -7.71 15.44
C GLN A 25 -4.40 -6.94 14.13
N ARG A 26 -3.28 -6.62 13.46
CA ARG A 26 -3.32 -6.03 12.12
C ARG A 26 -3.93 -7.05 11.16
N VAL A 27 -5.02 -6.67 10.51
CA VAL A 27 -5.61 -7.45 9.41
C VAL A 27 -4.91 -7.04 8.12
N ALA A 28 -4.59 -8.01 7.26
CA ALA A 28 -4.04 -7.72 5.95
C ALA A 28 -5.04 -6.88 5.14
N TYR A 29 -4.56 -5.80 4.53
CA TYR A 29 -5.38 -4.98 3.66
C TYR A 29 -5.67 -5.76 2.38
N LYS A 30 -6.95 -6.09 2.13
CA LYS A 30 -7.39 -6.69 0.88
C LYS A 30 -7.65 -5.57 -0.11
N VAL A 31 -6.72 -5.36 -1.04
CA VAL A 31 -6.90 -4.44 -2.17
C VAL A 31 -8.14 -4.91 -2.94
N THR A 32 -9.22 -4.15 -2.86
CA THR A 32 -10.45 -4.36 -3.62
C THR A 32 -10.64 -3.20 -4.57
N THR A 33 -9.67 -2.96 -5.44
CA THR A 33 -9.88 -2.07 -6.58
C THR A 33 -10.77 -2.79 -7.58
N LYS A 34 -12.08 -2.87 -7.28
CA LYS A 34 -13.10 -2.93 -8.31
C LYS A 34 -13.33 -1.48 -8.72
N HIS A 35 -12.70 -1.06 -9.80
CA HIS A 35 -13.02 0.21 -10.45
C HIS A 35 -14.53 0.27 -10.62
N LYS A 36 -15.21 1.25 -10.01
CA LYS A 36 -16.60 1.50 -10.38
C LYS A 36 -16.51 2.30 -11.67
N HIS A 37 -17.25 1.88 -12.69
CA HIS A 37 -17.31 2.60 -13.97
C HIS A 37 -17.92 4.02 -13.85
N SER A 38 -18.32 4.40 -12.63
CA SER A 38 -18.80 5.73 -12.23
C SER A 38 -17.72 6.66 -11.67
N ASP A 39 -16.52 6.15 -11.38
CA ASP A 39 -15.43 7.00 -10.93
C ASP A 39 -14.98 7.84 -12.12
N ALA A 40 -14.77 9.15 -11.91
CA ALA A 40 -14.36 10.06 -12.96
C ALA A 40 -12.99 9.63 -13.51
N VAL A 41 -13.01 8.84 -14.56
CA VAL A 41 -11.84 8.55 -15.38
C VAL A 41 -11.60 9.80 -16.19
N ALA A 42 -10.41 10.39 -16.07
CA ALA A 42 -10.02 11.48 -16.93
C ALA A 42 -10.14 11.03 -18.39
N ASP A 43 -10.67 11.90 -19.26
CA ASP A 43 -10.86 11.57 -20.66
C ASP A 43 -9.55 11.06 -21.26
N ASN A 44 -9.60 9.86 -21.86
CA ASN A 44 -8.47 9.31 -22.60
C ASN A 44 -8.36 10.04 -23.94
N LEU A 45 -7.80 11.26 -23.92
CA LEU A 45 -7.67 12.15 -25.07
C LEU A 45 -6.95 11.51 -26.27
N LEU A 46 -6.11 10.50 -26.01
CA LEU A 46 -5.36 9.78 -27.03
C LEU A 46 -6.09 8.51 -27.52
N ASN A 47 -7.08 8.02 -26.77
CA ASN A 47 -7.73 6.73 -26.97
C ASN A 47 -6.74 5.56 -27.18
N GLN A 48 -5.57 5.60 -26.52
CA GLN A 48 -4.47 4.65 -26.75
C GLN A 48 -4.02 4.52 -28.23
N ASN A 49 -4.25 5.54 -29.06
CA ASN A 49 -3.78 5.57 -30.43
C ASN A 49 -2.32 6.05 -30.49
N PHE A 50 -1.39 5.10 -30.60
CA PHE A 50 0.06 5.36 -30.62
C PHE A 50 0.62 5.44 -32.06
N ASN A 51 -0.11 6.05 -32.99
CA ASN A 51 0.32 6.28 -34.38
C ASN A 51 0.63 7.78 -34.62
N PRO A 52 1.77 8.30 -34.16
CA PRO A 52 2.11 9.71 -34.36
C PRO A 52 2.49 10.00 -35.82
N ILE A 53 2.13 11.19 -36.30
CA ILE A 53 2.45 11.66 -37.65
C ILE A 53 3.89 12.19 -37.72
N ALA A 54 4.42 12.68 -36.60
CA ALA A 54 5.79 13.15 -36.46
C ALA A 54 6.41 12.70 -35.13
N PRO A 55 7.75 12.65 -35.00
CA PRO A 55 8.41 12.35 -33.73
C PRO A 55 7.97 13.31 -32.61
N ASN A 56 8.02 12.86 -31.35
CA ASN A 56 7.73 13.68 -30.17
C ASN A 56 6.28 14.20 -30.07
N GLN A 57 5.29 13.44 -30.53
CA GLN A 57 3.88 13.80 -30.37
C GLN A 57 3.17 13.00 -29.28
N ILE A 58 3.67 11.81 -28.96
CA ILE A 58 3.04 10.86 -28.04
C ILE A 58 4.12 10.18 -27.21
N TRP A 59 3.93 10.13 -25.89
CA TRP A 59 4.80 9.41 -24.96
C TRP A 59 3.96 8.53 -24.02
N ALA A 60 4.43 7.31 -23.78
CA ALA A 60 3.88 6.42 -22.75
C ALA A 60 4.97 6.13 -21.71
N GLY A 61 4.59 6.12 -20.43
CA GLY A 61 5.49 5.77 -19.33
C GLY A 61 4.80 4.79 -18.37
N ASP A 62 5.54 3.80 -17.90
CA ASP A 62 5.16 2.90 -16.82
C ASP A 62 6.02 3.19 -15.59
N VAL A 63 5.46 3.01 -14.39
CA VAL A 63 6.19 3.08 -13.13
C VAL A 63 6.18 1.70 -12.50
N THR A 64 7.25 0.95 -12.73
CA THR A 64 7.49 -0.32 -12.02
C THR A 64 8.22 -0.06 -10.70
N TYR A 65 7.59 -0.41 -9.58
CA TYR A 65 8.26 -0.41 -8.27
C TYR A 65 9.17 -1.63 -8.13
N ARG A 66 10.48 -1.42 -8.02
CA ARG A 66 11.44 -2.48 -7.66
C ARG A 66 11.51 -2.65 -6.16
N VAL A 67 11.35 -3.88 -5.68
CA VAL A 67 11.55 -4.25 -4.27
C VAL A 67 12.97 -4.76 -4.08
N PRO A 68 13.79 -4.19 -3.17
CA PRO A 68 15.12 -4.71 -2.90
C PRO A 68 15.06 -6.16 -2.39
N GLY A 69 15.79 -7.07 -3.03
CA GLY A 69 15.96 -8.46 -2.58
C GLY A 69 15.07 -9.52 -3.24
N VAL A 70 14.24 -9.16 -4.22
CA VAL A 70 13.55 -10.14 -5.08
C VAL A 70 14.16 -10.05 -6.49
N GLN A 71 14.86 -11.10 -6.91
CA GLN A 71 15.29 -11.26 -8.30
C GLN A 71 14.24 -12.11 -9.03
N HIS A 72 13.88 -11.70 -10.24
CA HIS A 72 13.11 -12.52 -11.18
C HIS A 72 14.01 -13.56 -11.83
#